data_AF-A0A511JK13-F1
#
_entry.id   AF-A0A511JK13-F1
#
_cell.length_a   1.000
_cell.length_b   1.000
_cell.length_c   1.000
_cell.angle_alpha   90.00
_cell.angle_beta   90.00
_cell.angle_gamma   90.00
#
_symmetry.space_group_name_H-M   'P 1'
#
loop_
_entity.id
_entity.type
_entity.pdbx_description
1 polymer ?
#
loop_
_entity_poly.entity_id
_entity_poly.type
_entity_poly.pdbx_seq_one_letter_code
_entity_poly.pdbx_strand_id
1 'polypeptide(L)'
;MTRAHYDAWKSGRRPAEPSDEPAQEVYKRVLRDEVAPALRTVGLRGSSGKFAVPSTTHWAQLAFQKSYWSDRDSVSFTVNVSVIRRDAWASVVARDPWMGKEPSPTTHIGPPAAQNRIGFLRNEGVDHWWELTTGQPVEPILDEVMRDLFCLALPWLDARASASGLL
;
A
#
# COMPACT_ATOMS: atom_id res chain seq x y z
N MET A 1 2.39 -15.73 8.49
CA MET A 1 3.72 -15.14 8.17
C MET A 1 3.83 -13.66 8.52
N THR A 2 2.78 -12.85 8.42
CA THR A 2 2.94 -11.39 8.37
C THR A 2 2.97 -10.63 9.71
N ARG A 3 2.29 -11.13 10.76
CA ARG A 3 2.36 -10.51 12.11
C ARG A 3 3.78 -10.51 12.71
N ALA A 4 4.52 -11.60 12.52
CA ALA A 4 5.90 -11.71 12.98
C ALA A 4 6.82 -10.66 12.31
N HIS A 5 6.60 -10.34 11.03
CA HIS A 5 7.34 -9.28 10.34
C HIS A 5 7.00 -7.89 10.88
N TYR A 6 5.72 -7.64 11.19
CA TYR A 6 5.33 -6.42 11.90
C TYR A 6 6.00 -6.32 13.27
N ASP A 7 5.96 -7.38 14.08
CA ASP A 7 6.54 -7.37 15.42
C ASP A 7 8.07 -7.19 15.37
N ALA A 8 8.74 -7.86 14.42
CA ALA A 8 10.18 -7.69 14.18
C ALA A 8 10.52 -6.25 13.78
N TRP A 9 9.78 -5.67 12.84
CA TRP A 9 9.94 -4.27 12.44
C TRP A 9 9.71 -3.31 13.63
N LYS A 10 8.68 -3.55 14.45
CA LYS A 10 8.36 -2.71 15.60
C LYS A 10 9.45 -2.77 16.67
N SER A 11 10.01 -3.95 16.92
CA SER A 11 11.08 -4.15 17.93
C SER A 11 12.40 -3.47 17.57
N GLY A 12 12.67 -3.25 16.28
CA GLY A 12 13.93 -2.71 15.78
C GLY A 12 14.00 -1.18 15.72
N ARG A 13 12.97 -0.46 16.14
CA ARG A 13 12.89 1.00 15.97
C ARG A 13 12.94 1.79 17.25
N ARG A 14 13.47 3.01 17.10
CA ARG A 14 13.31 4.10 18.05
C ARG A 14 12.14 4.98 17.62
N PRO A 15 11.37 5.53 18.56
CA PRO A 15 10.42 6.61 18.26
C PRO A 15 11.14 7.75 17.52
N ALA A 16 10.55 8.27 16.44
CA ALA A 16 10.98 9.58 15.95
C ALA A 16 10.43 10.66 16.87
N GLU A 17 11.15 11.77 16.91
CA GLU A 17 10.71 12.94 17.66
C GLU A 17 9.74 13.76 16.80
N PRO A 18 8.82 14.52 17.42
CA PRO A 18 8.04 15.52 16.72
C PRO A 18 8.93 16.47 15.91
N SER A 19 8.43 16.88 14.75
CA SER A 19 9.17 17.73 13.82
C SER A 19 8.29 18.83 13.26
N ASP A 20 8.84 20.04 13.16
CA ASP A 20 8.22 21.18 12.46
C ASP A 20 8.42 21.14 10.94
N GLU A 21 8.95 20.03 10.42
CA GLU A 21 9.04 19.79 8.99
C GLU A 21 7.63 19.73 8.36
N PRO A 22 7.44 20.28 7.14
CA PRO A 22 6.18 20.13 6.41
C PRO A 22 5.69 18.68 6.35
N ALA A 23 4.39 18.46 6.56
CA ALA A 23 3.76 17.14 6.53
C ALA A 23 4.05 16.34 5.25
N GLN A 24 4.26 17.03 4.12
CA GLN A 24 4.64 16.42 2.84
C GLN A 24 6.03 15.80 2.84
N GLU A 25 6.99 16.43 3.50
CA GLU A 25 8.35 15.92 3.62
C GLU A 25 8.41 14.80 4.65
N VAL A 26 7.66 14.93 5.76
CA VAL A 26 7.44 13.84 6.71
C VAL A 26 6.88 12.61 6.00
N TYR A 27 5.83 12.76 5.19
CA TYR A 27 5.24 11.69 4.40
C TYR A 27 6.25 11.01 3.47
N LYS A 28 7.02 11.81 2.71
CA LYS A 28 8.06 11.27 1.81
C LYS A 28 9.14 10.51 2.59
N ARG A 29 9.60 11.07 3.70
CA ARG A 29 10.60 10.47 4.59
C ARG A 29 10.11 9.13 5.13
N VAL A 30 8.91 9.08 5.69
CA VAL A 30 8.29 7.86 6.21
C VAL A 30 8.20 6.78 5.11
N LEU A 31 7.74 7.13 3.92
CA LEU A 31 7.69 6.15 2.83
C LEU A 31 9.07 5.64 2.42
N ARG A 32 10.06 6.52 2.35
CA ARG A 32 11.42 6.20 1.89
C ARG A 32 12.21 5.39 2.92
N ASP A 33 12.16 5.80 4.18
CA ASP A 33 13.08 5.34 5.23
C ASP A 33 12.48 4.20 6.06
N GLU A 34 11.16 4.11 6.13
CA GLU A 34 10.48 3.17 7.02
C GLU A 34 9.68 2.13 6.23
N VAL A 35 8.76 2.59 5.37
CA VAL A 35 7.86 1.70 4.64
C VAL A 35 8.61 0.91 3.56
N ALA A 36 9.32 1.60 2.67
CA ALA A 36 9.94 0.95 1.52
C ALA A 36 10.98 -0.12 1.93
N PRO A 37 11.86 0.11 2.92
CA PRO A 37 12.79 -0.92 3.38
C PRO A 37 12.06 -2.11 3.99
N ALA A 38 11.05 -1.88 4.83
CA ALA A 38 10.30 -2.95 5.47
C ALA A 38 9.49 -3.81 4.48
N LEU A 39 8.91 -3.22 3.44
CA LEU A 39 8.26 -4.01 2.38
C LEU A 39 9.27 -4.83 1.55
N ARG A 40 10.50 -4.31 1.37
CA ARG A 40 11.56 -5.04 0.66
C ARG A 40 12.10 -6.24 1.44
N THR A 41 12.11 -6.20 2.78
CA THR A 41 12.56 -7.36 3.59
C THR A 41 11.65 -8.58 3.40
N VAL A 42 10.38 -8.36 3.03
CA VAL A 42 9.42 -9.41 2.70
C VAL A 42 9.25 -9.62 1.19
N GLY A 43 10.17 -9.10 0.38
CA GLY A 43 10.30 -9.43 -1.04
C GLY A 43 9.52 -8.53 -2.01
N LEU A 44 8.76 -7.54 -1.53
CA LEU A 44 8.10 -6.60 -2.44
C LEU A 44 9.13 -5.72 -3.16
N ARG A 45 8.80 -5.35 -4.40
CA ARG A 45 9.61 -4.46 -5.25
C ARG A 45 8.84 -3.20 -5.59
N GLY A 46 9.55 -2.10 -5.78
CA GLY A 46 8.94 -0.82 -6.17
C GLY A 46 9.54 0.39 -5.46
N SER A 47 8.93 1.54 -5.76
CA SER A 47 9.34 2.87 -5.32
C SER A 47 8.17 3.85 -5.42
N SER A 48 8.37 5.08 -4.95
CA SER A 48 7.40 6.18 -5.12
C SER A 48 6.00 5.85 -4.59
N GLY A 49 5.93 5.10 -3.49
CA GLY A 49 4.66 4.68 -2.87
C GLY A 49 3.92 3.60 -3.64
N LYS A 50 4.53 2.93 -4.62
CA LYS A 50 3.95 1.79 -5.35
C LYS A 50 4.84 0.56 -5.17
N PHE A 51 4.24 -0.55 -4.77
CA PHE A 51 4.96 -1.80 -4.52
C PHE A 51 4.20 -2.98 -5.09
N ALA A 52 4.92 -4.00 -5.51
CA ALA A 52 4.36 -5.22 -6.07
C ALA A 52 5.01 -6.45 -5.44
N VAL A 53 4.19 -7.49 -5.23
CA VAL A 53 4.68 -8.84 -4.99
C VAL A 53 5.14 -9.39 -6.35
N PRO A 54 6.41 -9.80 -6.51
CA PRO A 54 6.88 -10.39 -7.76
C PRO A 54 6.06 -11.62 -8.13
N SER A 55 5.49 -11.63 -9.33
CA SER A 55 4.72 -12.75 -9.85
C SER A 55 4.74 -12.79 -11.37
N THR A 56 4.88 -13.99 -11.92
CA THR A 56 4.84 -14.26 -13.36
C THR A 56 3.42 -14.45 -13.88
N THR A 57 2.42 -14.59 -13.00
CA THR A 57 1.01 -14.85 -13.34
C THR A 57 0.09 -13.70 -12.98
N HIS A 58 0.44 -12.91 -11.96
CA HIS A 58 -0.38 -11.79 -11.48
C HIS A 58 0.40 -10.48 -11.46
N TRP A 59 -0.37 -9.39 -11.58
CA TRP A 59 -0.01 -8.11 -11.02
C TRP A 59 -0.65 -8.02 -9.64
N ALA A 60 0.13 -8.25 -8.58
CA ALA A 60 -0.30 -8.12 -7.19
C ALA A 60 0.42 -6.93 -6.56
N GLN A 61 -0.31 -5.85 -6.32
CA GLN A 61 0.26 -4.53 -6.10
C GLN A 61 -0.45 -3.77 -4.97
N LEU A 62 0.28 -2.87 -4.33
CA LEU A 62 -0.26 -1.85 -3.45
C LEU A 62 0.27 -0.47 -3.84
N ALA A 63 -0.53 0.56 -3.58
CA ALA A 63 -0.11 1.95 -3.79
C ALA A 63 -0.68 2.89 -2.72
N PHE A 64 0.18 3.76 -2.21
CA PHE A 64 -0.23 4.85 -1.35
C PHE A 64 -0.92 5.93 -2.17
N GLN A 65 -2.13 6.29 -1.76
CA GLN A 65 -2.94 7.35 -2.35
C GLN A 65 -3.01 8.51 -1.37
N LYS A 66 -2.46 9.65 -1.77
CA LYS A 66 -2.68 10.92 -1.07
C LYS A 66 -4.03 11.52 -1.45
N SER A 67 -4.65 12.20 -0.49
CA SER A 67 -5.82 13.03 -0.70
C SER A 67 -5.42 14.26 -1.53
N TYR A 68 -6.32 14.71 -2.40
CA TYR A 68 -6.16 15.94 -3.17
C TYR A 68 -6.02 17.18 -2.26
N TRP A 69 -6.65 17.15 -1.09
CA TRP A 69 -6.68 18.25 -0.14
C TRP A 69 -5.46 18.32 0.79
N SER A 70 -4.42 17.53 0.53
CA SER A 70 -3.19 17.57 1.33
C SER A 70 -2.38 18.82 1.00
N ASP A 71 -1.84 19.47 2.01
CA ASP A 71 -1.04 20.69 1.89
C ASP A 71 0.25 20.58 2.72
N ARG A 72 0.84 21.73 3.08
CA ARG A 72 2.06 21.80 3.87
C ARG A 72 1.86 21.31 5.30
N ASP A 73 0.68 21.53 5.86
CA ASP A 73 0.39 21.38 7.28
C ASP A 73 -0.27 20.05 7.58
N SER A 74 -1.00 19.47 6.61
CA SER A 74 -1.57 18.14 6.72
C SER A 74 -1.46 17.32 5.43
N VAL A 75 -1.10 16.05 5.58
CA VAL A 75 -1.20 15.03 4.54
C VAL A 75 -2.15 13.93 4.98
N SER A 76 -3.27 13.81 4.27
CA SER A 76 -4.19 12.69 4.42
C SER A 76 -3.93 11.64 3.34
N PHE A 77 -3.84 10.36 3.70
CA PHE A 77 -3.57 9.29 2.75
C PHE A 77 -4.18 7.94 3.15
N THR A 78 -4.31 7.05 2.16
CA THR A 78 -4.71 5.64 2.32
C THR A 78 -3.84 4.73 1.45
N VAL A 79 -4.08 3.42 1.49
CA VAL A 79 -3.40 2.44 0.62
C VAL A 79 -4.44 1.67 -0.19
N ASN A 80 -4.25 1.62 -1.50
CA ASN A 80 -5.00 0.75 -2.39
C ASN A 80 -4.25 -0.57 -2.58
N VAL A 81 -4.99 -1.67 -2.63
CA VAL A 81 -4.50 -3.00 -3.01
C VAL A 81 -5.21 -3.46 -4.27
N SER A 82 -4.48 -4.12 -5.16
CA SER A 82 -4.99 -4.59 -6.45
C SER A 82 -4.34 -5.91 -6.83
N VAL A 83 -5.15 -6.86 -7.29
CA VAL A 83 -4.70 -8.10 -7.93
C VAL A 83 -5.45 -8.30 -9.23
N ILE A 84 -4.71 -8.49 -10.32
CA ILE A 84 -5.25 -8.89 -11.63
C ILE A 84 -4.30 -9.89 -12.27
N ARG A 85 -4.84 -10.93 -12.92
CA ARG A 85 -4.02 -11.85 -13.70
C ARG A 85 -3.42 -11.15 -14.92
N ARG A 86 -2.21 -11.54 -15.30
CA ARG A 86 -1.50 -10.92 -16.43
C ARG A 86 -2.20 -11.15 -17.77
N ASP A 87 -2.82 -12.30 -17.96
CA ASP A 87 -3.61 -12.61 -19.15
C ASP A 87 -4.89 -11.75 -19.22
N ALA A 88 -5.61 -11.62 -18.11
CA ALA A 88 -6.76 -10.73 -18.00
C ALA A 88 -6.39 -9.27 -18.25
N TRP A 89 -5.24 -8.82 -17.73
CA TRP A 89 -4.72 -7.49 -18.03
C TRP A 89 -4.39 -7.31 -19.52
N ALA A 90 -3.77 -8.32 -20.14
CA ALA A 90 -3.51 -8.27 -21.58
C ALA A 90 -4.81 -8.12 -22.39
N SER A 91 -5.90 -8.77 -21.98
CA SER A 91 -7.23 -8.56 -22.59
C SER A 91 -7.78 -7.15 -22.36
N VAL A 92 -7.57 -6.56 -21.18
CA VAL A 92 -7.94 -5.15 -20.91
C VAL A 92 -7.18 -4.22 -21.85
N VAL A 93 -5.86 -4.38 -21.98
CA VAL A 93 -5.03 -3.53 -22.85
C VAL A 93 -5.36 -3.72 -24.33
N ALA A 94 -5.69 -4.95 -24.76
CA ALA A 94 -6.11 -5.21 -26.13
C ALA A 94 -7.41 -4.48 -26.49
N ARG A 95 -8.32 -4.33 -25.53
CA ARG A 95 -9.56 -3.55 -25.70
C ARG A 95 -9.32 -2.05 -25.56
N ASP A 96 -8.53 -1.66 -24.56
CA ASP A 96 -8.31 -0.26 -24.14
C ASP A 96 -6.79 0.05 -24.08
N PRO A 97 -6.10 0.26 -25.22
CA PRO A 97 -4.64 0.41 -25.24
C PRO A 97 -4.09 1.59 -24.41
N TRP A 98 -4.91 2.62 -24.19
CA TRP A 98 -4.57 3.78 -23.37
C TRP A 98 -4.38 3.46 -21.88
N MET A 99 -4.78 2.27 -21.43
CA MET A 99 -4.55 1.78 -20.06
C MET A 99 -3.08 1.49 -19.75
N GLY A 100 -2.22 1.38 -20.77
CA GLY A 100 -0.78 1.17 -20.60
C GLY A 100 -0.36 -0.27 -20.34
N LYS A 101 0.95 -0.49 -20.16
CA LYS A 101 1.54 -1.85 -20.09
C LYS A 101 1.32 -2.56 -18.75
N GLU A 102 1.14 -1.81 -17.67
CA GLU A 102 0.96 -2.34 -16.31
C GLU A 102 -0.25 -1.68 -15.66
N PRO A 103 -1.02 -2.42 -14.85
CA PRO A 103 -2.11 -1.83 -14.09
C PRO A 103 -1.58 -0.91 -13.00
N SER A 104 -2.38 0.12 -12.68
CA SER A 104 -2.13 1.01 -11.53
C SER A 104 -3.09 0.68 -10.40
N PRO A 105 -2.62 0.46 -9.15
CA PRO A 105 -3.53 0.14 -8.03
C PRO A 105 -4.48 1.28 -7.65
N THR A 106 -4.17 2.51 -8.07
CA THR A 106 -4.99 3.71 -7.83
C THR A 106 -6.00 3.97 -8.95
N THR A 107 -5.99 3.18 -10.02
CA THR A 107 -6.95 3.28 -11.12
C THR A 107 -8.00 2.19 -10.94
N HIS A 108 -9.28 2.55 -10.98
CA HIS A 108 -10.34 1.55 -10.92
C HIS A 108 -10.48 0.83 -12.27
N ILE A 109 -10.17 -0.46 -12.29
CA ILE A 109 -10.16 -1.30 -13.50
C ILE A 109 -11.49 -2.05 -13.66
N GLY A 110 -12.23 -2.29 -12.58
CA GLY A 110 -13.48 -3.02 -12.57
C GLY A 110 -13.31 -4.55 -12.45
N PRO A 111 -14.30 -5.36 -12.89
CA PRO A 111 -14.40 -6.79 -12.58
C PRO A 111 -13.19 -7.71 -12.86
N PRO A 112 -12.32 -7.48 -13.87
CA PRO A 112 -11.16 -8.36 -14.06
C PRO A 112 -10.08 -8.18 -12.98
N ALA A 113 -10.16 -7.13 -12.17
CA ALA A 113 -9.27 -6.88 -11.05
C ALA A 113 -10.01 -7.00 -9.72
N ALA A 114 -9.44 -7.73 -8.77
CA ALA A 114 -9.78 -7.55 -7.37
C ALA A 114 -9.10 -6.26 -6.89
N GLN A 115 -9.86 -5.30 -6.37
CA GLN A 115 -9.31 -4.04 -5.84
C GLN A 115 -10.01 -3.67 -4.53
N ASN A 116 -9.25 -3.08 -3.61
CA ASN A 116 -9.83 -2.50 -2.40
C ASN A 116 -8.95 -1.36 -1.84
N ARG A 117 -9.55 -0.50 -1.02
CA ARG A 117 -8.78 0.35 -0.09
C ARG A 117 -8.57 -0.41 1.21
N ILE A 118 -7.38 -0.27 1.79
CA ILE A 118 -6.96 -1.02 2.97
C ILE A 118 -7.86 -0.77 4.18
N GLY A 119 -8.48 0.41 4.28
CA GLY A 119 -9.43 0.73 5.35
C GLY A 119 -10.62 -0.22 5.40
N PHE A 120 -11.18 -0.57 4.24
CA PHE A 120 -12.27 -1.54 4.14
C PHE A 120 -11.84 -2.99 4.44
N LEU A 121 -10.55 -3.26 4.62
CA LEU A 121 -10.05 -4.56 5.09
C LEU A 121 -10.01 -4.67 6.62
N ARG A 122 -10.21 -3.54 7.33
CA ARG A 122 -10.34 -3.53 8.78
C ARG A 122 -11.71 -4.11 9.19
N ASN A 123 -11.83 -4.54 10.44
CA ASN A 123 -13.04 -5.21 10.95
C ASN A 123 -14.28 -4.31 10.90
N GLU A 124 -14.10 -3.01 10.96
CA GLU A 124 -15.17 -2.01 10.98
C GLU A 124 -15.82 -1.84 9.59
N GLY A 125 -15.16 -2.28 8.52
CA GLY A 125 -15.70 -2.20 7.15
C GLY A 125 -15.91 -0.77 6.63
N VAL A 126 -15.29 0.23 7.26
CA VAL A 126 -15.31 1.64 6.84
C VAL A 126 -13.97 2.03 6.25
N ASP A 127 -13.97 2.99 5.32
CA ASP A 127 -12.71 3.49 4.77
C ASP A 127 -11.89 4.17 5.87
N HIS A 128 -10.57 4.02 5.77
CA HIS A 128 -9.63 4.57 6.75
C HIS A 128 -8.57 5.39 6.03
N TRP A 129 -8.38 6.60 6.53
CA TRP A 129 -7.38 7.54 6.07
C TRP A 129 -6.52 7.94 7.26
N TRP A 130 -5.22 7.83 7.10
CA TRP A 130 -4.27 8.36 8.07
C TRP A 130 -4.01 9.83 7.78
N GLU A 131 -3.70 10.57 8.83
CA GLU A 131 -3.36 11.98 8.75
C GLU A 131 -2.00 12.22 9.41
N LEU A 132 -1.11 12.88 8.68
CA LEU A 132 0.16 13.41 9.20
C LEU A 132 0.02 14.92 9.27
N THR A 133 0.21 15.48 10.46
CA THR A 133 0.12 16.92 10.71
C THR A 133 1.46 17.44 11.20
N THR A 134 1.88 18.61 10.72
CA THR A 134 3.11 19.28 11.19
C THR A 134 3.11 19.43 12.71
N GLY A 135 4.25 19.16 13.35
CA GLY A 135 4.40 19.24 14.80
C GLY A 135 3.73 18.12 15.60
N GLN A 136 3.02 17.18 14.96
CA GLN A 136 2.44 16.01 15.63
C GLN A 136 3.37 14.79 15.57
N PRO A 137 3.29 13.88 16.56
CA PRO A 137 4.03 12.62 16.55
C PRO A 137 3.64 11.75 15.36
N VAL A 138 4.64 11.19 14.67
CA VAL A 138 4.46 10.36 13.47
C VAL A 138 4.27 8.89 13.83
N GLU A 139 4.78 8.49 14.99
CA GLU A 139 4.93 7.11 15.46
C GLU A 139 3.60 6.38 15.54
N PRO A 140 2.53 6.95 16.14
CA PRO A 140 1.26 6.25 16.23
C PRO A 140 0.68 5.94 14.84
N ILE A 141 0.78 6.90 13.92
CA ILE A 141 0.31 6.77 12.55
C ILE A 141 1.10 5.70 11.81
N LEU A 142 2.43 5.74 11.94
CA LEU A 142 3.30 4.79 11.27
C LEU A 142 3.15 3.37 11.80
N ASP A 143 2.97 3.21 13.12
CA ASP A 143 2.67 1.91 13.73
C ASP A 143 1.37 1.31 13.19
N GLU A 144 0.34 2.12 13.01
CA GLU A 144 -0.91 1.66 12.40
C GLU A 144 -0.77 1.32 10.93
N VAL A 145 -0.14 2.19 10.13
CA VAL A 145 0.11 1.94 8.70
C VAL A 145 0.82 0.61 8.52
N MET A 146 1.85 0.36 9.31
CA MET A 146 2.68 -0.83 9.15
C MET A 146 1.98 -2.08 9.68
N ARG A 147 1.24 -1.96 10.79
CA ARG A 147 0.36 -3.04 11.23
C ARG A 147 -0.61 -3.44 10.14
N ASP A 148 -1.26 -2.48 9.49
CA ASP A 148 -2.26 -2.77 8.46
C ASP A 148 -1.64 -3.32 7.19
N LEU A 149 -0.49 -2.78 6.76
CA LEU A 149 0.22 -3.32 5.60
C LEU A 149 0.56 -4.80 5.81
N PHE A 150 1.17 -5.14 6.94
CA PHE A 150 1.56 -6.51 7.23
C PHE A 150 0.36 -7.39 7.57
N CYS A 151 -0.57 -6.94 8.41
CA CYS A 151 -1.65 -7.81 8.89
C CYS A 151 -2.83 -7.90 7.93
N LEU A 152 -3.01 -6.92 7.03
CA LEU A 152 -4.18 -6.85 6.14
C LEU A 152 -3.78 -6.86 4.66
N ALA A 153 -2.95 -5.90 4.21
CA ALA A 153 -2.66 -5.77 2.78
C ALA A 153 -1.89 -6.96 2.21
N LEU A 154 -0.80 -7.37 2.87
CA LEU A 154 0.02 -8.48 2.37
C LEU A 154 -0.73 -9.82 2.35
N PRO A 155 -1.48 -10.21 3.41
CA PRO A 155 -2.32 -11.42 3.35
C PRO A 155 -3.41 -11.32 2.29
N TRP A 156 -4.00 -10.14 2.10
CA TRP A 156 -5.03 -9.94 1.07
C TRP A 156 -4.48 -10.13 -0.35
N LEU A 157 -3.27 -9.61 -0.61
CA LEU A 157 -2.56 -9.79 -1.88
C LEU A 157 -2.16 -11.25 -2.08
N ASP A 158 -1.57 -11.89 -1.07
CA ASP A 158 -1.12 -13.27 -1.15
C ASP A 158 -2.30 -14.22 -1.40
N ALA A 159 -3.39 -14.09 -0.64
CA ALA A 159 -4.59 -14.91 -0.80
C ALA A 159 -5.19 -14.84 -2.22
N ARG A 160 -4.97 -13.75 -2.95
CA ARG A 160 -5.50 -13.55 -4.31
C ARG A 160 -4.48 -13.82 -5.41
N ALA A 161 -3.18 -13.66 -5.13
CA ALA A 161 -2.11 -13.97 -6.07
C ALA A 161 -1.76 -15.47 -6.08
N SER A 162 -1.92 -16.13 -4.93
CA SER A 162 -1.71 -17.57 -4.73
C SER A 162 -2.95 -18.39 -5.07
N ALA A 163 -4.15 -17.78 -5.05
CA ALA A 163 -5.40 -18.40 -5.50
C ALA A 163 -5.67 -18.09 -6.98
N SER A 164 -5.01 -18.83 -7.87
CA SER A 164 -5.51 -19.03 -9.23
C SER A 164 -5.08 -20.40 -9.74
N GLY A 165 -5.80 -21.41 -9.25
CA GLY A 165 -5.88 -22.74 -9.84
C GLY A 165 -7.24 -23.33 -9.51
N LEU A 166 -8.23 -23.05 -10.37
CA LEU A 166 -9.58 -23.63 -10.41
C LEU A 166 -10.48 -23.55 -9.15
N LEU A 167 -11.70 -23.06 -9.36
CA LEU A 167 -12.82 -23.96 -9.62
C LEU A 167 -13.45 -23.57 -10.96
#